data_AF-A0ABD2S7I0-F1
#
_entry.id   AF-A0ABD2S7I0-F1
#
_cell.length_a   1.000
_cell.length_b   1.000
_cell.length_c   1.000
_cell.angle_alpha   90.00
_cell.angle_beta   90.00
_cell.angle_gamma   90.00
#
_symmetry.space_group_name_H-M   'P 1'
#
loop_
_entity.id
_entity.type
_entity.pdbx_description
1 polymer ?
#
loop_
_entity_poly.entity_id
_entity_poly.type
_entity_poly.pdbx_seq_one_letter_code
_entity_poly.pdbx_strand_id
1 'polypeptide(L)'
;MGSEGDCKTNQRKPRFLCLHGFRTSGAILKKQLFDKWPTQVVDKLDLVFADAPFPSQGKSEVEGIFDPPYYEWFQFNKEFTEYENFDKCLEYIEECMIKHGPFDGLLGFSQGAILSGALPGLQAKEVGLTNASKIKYLIIIGGAKFQNKSVAEKAYSSAITCPSVHFLGEKDYLKKYGIELLESCVDPVVIHHPKGHTIPRFDEKGLESMLSFIEKMQAEINKW
;
A
#
# COMPACT_ATOMS: atom_id res chain seq x y z
N MET A 1 38.60 -2.96 -29.01
CA MET A 1 38.32 -4.27 -28.38
C MET A 1 38.32 -4.08 -26.88
N GLY A 2 37.18 -4.39 -26.23
CA GLY A 2 37.01 -4.59 -24.78
C GLY A 2 37.23 -3.35 -23.91
N SER A 3 36.33 -2.93 -23.03
CA SER A 3 35.06 -3.48 -22.54
C SER A 3 34.41 -2.29 -21.84
N GLU A 4 33.25 -1.84 -22.32
CA GLU A 4 32.42 -0.91 -21.56
C GLU A 4 31.94 -1.68 -20.33
N GLY A 5 32.58 -1.41 -19.20
CA GLY A 5 32.12 -1.87 -17.91
C GLY A 5 30.73 -1.33 -17.71
N ASP A 6 29.75 -2.23 -17.64
CA ASP A 6 28.39 -1.99 -17.20
C ASP A 6 28.46 -1.43 -15.77
N CYS A 7 28.61 -0.11 -15.65
CA CYS A 7 28.54 0.61 -14.39
C CYS A 7 27.06 0.64 -13.99
N LYS A 8 26.57 -0.50 -13.50
CA LYS A 8 25.32 -0.56 -12.75
C LYS A 8 25.53 0.31 -11.53
N THR A 9 25.14 1.57 -11.64
CA THR A 9 25.02 2.46 -10.49
C THR A 9 24.11 1.71 -9.51
N ASN A 10 24.66 1.37 -8.34
CA ASN A 10 23.99 0.55 -7.35
C ASN A 10 22.95 1.42 -6.63
N GLN A 11 21.94 1.89 -7.38
CA GLN A 11 20.91 2.79 -6.89
C GLN A 11 20.09 2.08 -5.82
N ARG A 12 19.90 2.75 -4.68
CA ARG A 12 19.04 2.26 -3.61
C ARG A 12 17.63 2.04 -4.19
N LYS A 13 17.04 0.88 -3.90
CA LYS A 13 15.65 0.59 -4.22
C LYS A 13 14.74 1.25 -3.17
N PRO A 14 13.67 1.95 -3.55
CA PRO A 14 12.67 2.42 -2.60
C PRO A 14 12.11 1.23 -1.82
N ARG A 15 12.12 1.35 -0.49
CA ARG A 15 11.73 0.27 0.43
C ARG A 15 10.32 0.48 0.95
N PHE A 16 9.45 -0.50 0.76
CA PHE A 16 8.03 -0.43 1.13
C PHE A 16 7.67 -1.50 2.15
N LEU A 17 6.92 -1.08 3.17
CA LEU A 17 6.15 -2.01 4.00
C LEU A 17 4.84 -2.34 3.28
N CYS A 18 4.62 -3.62 2.99
CA CYS A 18 3.49 -4.11 2.21
C CYS A 18 2.39 -4.64 3.15
N LEU A 19 1.21 -4.04 3.07
CA LEU A 19 0.03 -4.35 3.87
C LEU A 19 -1.00 -5.11 3.02
N HIS A 20 -1.29 -6.36 3.40
CA HIS A 20 -2.21 -7.23 2.67
C HIS A 20 -3.69 -6.87 2.85
N GLY A 21 -4.56 -7.47 2.04
CA GLY A 21 -6.01 -7.26 2.10
C GLY A 21 -6.70 -8.02 3.24
N PHE A 22 -7.97 -7.71 3.47
CA PHE A 22 -8.78 -8.33 4.52
C PHE A 22 -8.80 -9.86 4.35
N ARG A 23 -8.52 -10.59 5.44
CA ARG A 23 -8.49 -12.07 5.48
C ARG A 23 -7.54 -12.69 4.46
N THR A 24 -6.37 -12.10 4.30
CA THR A 24 -5.26 -12.67 3.50
C THR A 24 -3.99 -12.68 4.33
N SER A 25 -2.81 -12.78 3.71
CA SER A 25 -1.52 -12.72 4.41
C SER A 25 -0.49 -11.98 3.56
N GLY A 26 0.61 -11.60 4.18
CA GLY A 26 1.77 -11.03 3.50
C GLY A 26 2.32 -11.98 2.43
N ALA A 27 2.32 -13.29 2.69
CA ALA A 27 2.71 -14.31 1.72
C ALA A 27 1.79 -14.34 0.48
N ILE A 28 0.48 -14.21 0.68
CA ILE A 28 -0.51 -14.16 -0.41
C ILE A 28 -0.32 -12.88 -1.23
N LEU A 29 -0.18 -11.72 -0.57
CA LEU A 29 0.08 -10.45 -1.28
C LEU A 29 1.38 -10.53 -2.09
N LYS A 30 2.45 -11.07 -1.51
CA LYS A 30 3.72 -11.30 -2.21
C LYS A 30 3.51 -12.15 -3.46
N LYS A 31 2.86 -13.30 -3.32
CA LYS A 31 2.59 -14.19 -4.46
C LYS A 31 1.77 -13.48 -5.54
N GLN A 32 0.71 -12.78 -5.17
CA GLN A 32 -0.14 -12.07 -6.13
C GLN A 32 0.59 -10.94 -6.87
N LEU A 33 1.47 -10.19 -6.20
CA LEU A 33 2.29 -9.17 -6.86
C LEU A 33 3.31 -9.82 -7.81
N PHE A 34 4.11 -10.78 -7.35
CA PHE A 34 5.16 -11.38 -8.17
C PHE A 34 4.61 -12.21 -9.34
N ASP A 35 3.40 -12.78 -9.23
CA ASP A 35 2.75 -13.50 -10.33
C ASP A 35 2.16 -12.56 -11.41
N LYS A 36 1.94 -11.28 -11.08
CA LYS A 36 1.19 -10.33 -11.94
C LYS A 36 2.00 -9.14 -12.41
N TRP A 37 2.95 -8.67 -11.62
CA TRP A 37 3.79 -7.52 -11.92
C TRP A 37 5.09 -7.98 -12.57
N PRO A 38 5.53 -7.33 -13.66
CA PRO A 38 6.76 -7.72 -14.35
C PRO A 38 7.99 -7.43 -13.50
N THR A 39 9.06 -8.19 -13.74
CA THR A 39 10.38 -7.99 -13.10
C THR A 39 10.91 -6.56 -13.24
N GLN A 40 10.61 -5.89 -14.36
CA GLN A 40 10.91 -4.47 -14.57
C GLN A 40 10.38 -3.54 -13.46
N VAL A 41 9.31 -3.92 -12.78
CA VAL A 41 8.74 -3.19 -11.64
C VAL A 41 9.27 -3.76 -10.32
N VAL A 42 9.06 -5.06 -10.07
CA VAL A 42 9.37 -5.65 -8.75
C VAL A 42 10.87 -5.66 -8.43
N ASP A 43 11.75 -5.76 -9.43
CA ASP A 43 13.20 -5.72 -9.21
C ASP A 43 13.70 -4.31 -8.88
N LYS A 44 12.91 -3.26 -9.08
CA LYS A 44 13.26 -1.87 -8.72
C LYS A 44 12.81 -1.49 -7.31
N LEU A 45 12.04 -2.33 -6.63
CA LEU A 45 11.50 -2.09 -5.29
C LEU A 45 12.11 -3.05 -4.26
N ASP A 46 12.24 -2.60 -3.02
CA ASP A 46 12.53 -3.46 -1.87
C ASP A 46 11.23 -3.63 -1.06
N LEU A 47 10.63 -4.82 -1.12
CA LEU A 47 9.28 -5.08 -0.62
C LEU A 47 9.31 -5.99 0.62
N VAL A 48 8.84 -5.47 1.75
CA VAL A 48 8.71 -6.23 3.01
C VAL A 48 7.25 -6.53 3.27
N PHE A 49 6.87 -7.81 3.25
CA PHE A 49 5.50 -8.25 3.43
C PHE A 49 5.22 -8.62 4.87
N ALA A 50 4.40 -7.84 5.55
CA ALA A 50 3.98 -8.12 6.93
C ALA A 50 2.66 -8.89 6.95
N ASP A 51 2.54 -9.82 7.91
CA ASP A 51 1.26 -10.37 8.30
C ASP A 51 0.60 -9.46 9.34
N ALA A 52 -0.70 -9.24 9.19
CA ALA A 52 -1.49 -8.48 10.14
C ALA A 52 -1.58 -9.21 11.50
N PRO A 53 -1.77 -8.48 12.63
CA PRO A 53 -1.61 -9.05 13.96
C PRO A 53 -2.79 -9.91 14.42
N PHE A 54 -3.95 -9.85 13.76
CA PHE A 54 -5.14 -10.59 14.17
C PHE A 54 -5.43 -11.75 13.23
N PRO A 55 -5.52 -13.00 13.72
CA PRO A 55 -6.04 -14.11 12.93
C PRO A 55 -7.44 -13.79 12.40
N SER A 56 -7.74 -14.22 11.18
CA SER A 56 -9.06 -13.99 10.61
C SER A 56 -10.16 -14.68 11.42
N GLN A 57 -11.25 -13.94 11.67
CA GLN A 57 -12.40 -14.42 12.44
C GLN A 57 -13.49 -15.06 11.57
N GLY A 58 -13.27 -15.15 10.25
CA GLY A 58 -14.26 -15.73 9.36
C GLY A 58 -13.69 -16.16 8.02
N LYS A 59 -14.58 -16.47 7.08
CA LYS A 59 -14.19 -17.00 5.77
C LYS A 59 -13.36 -15.99 4.98
N SER A 60 -12.29 -16.48 4.36
CA SER A 60 -11.53 -15.71 3.38
C SER A 60 -12.07 -15.94 1.97
N GLU A 61 -12.13 -14.86 1.17
CA GLU A 61 -12.48 -14.94 -0.25
C GLU A 61 -11.41 -15.63 -1.10
N VAL A 62 -10.21 -15.86 -0.54
CA VAL A 62 -9.12 -16.57 -1.22
C VAL A 62 -9.00 -18.04 -0.82
N GLU A 63 -9.90 -18.54 0.04
CA GLU A 63 -9.94 -19.94 0.45
C GLU A 63 -10.17 -20.86 -0.75
N GLY A 64 -9.42 -21.97 -0.81
CA GLY A 64 -9.41 -22.90 -1.96
C GLY A 64 -8.54 -22.45 -3.13
N ILE A 65 -8.02 -21.21 -3.11
CA ILE A 65 -7.02 -20.71 -4.07
C ILE A 65 -5.65 -20.58 -3.38
N PHE A 66 -5.64 -20.10 -2.15
CA PHE A 66 -4.44 -19.96 -1.31
C PHE A 66 -4.67 -20.62 0.04
N ASP A 67 -3.67 -21.31 0.57
CA ASP A 67 -3.76 -21.94 1.88
C ASP A 67 -3.69 -20.92 3.04
N PRO A 68 -4.32 -21.21 4.19
CA PRO A 68 -4.17 -20.42 5.43
C PRO A 68 -2.72 -20.46 5.97
N PRO A 69 -2.34 -19.60 6.94
CA PRO A 69 -3.19 -18.70 7.74
C PRO A 69 -3.62 -17.42 7.03
N TYR A 70 -4.74 -16.86 7.49
CA TYR A 70 -5.27 -15.56 7.07
C TYR A 70 -5.39 -14.63 8.26
N TYR A 71 -5.20 -13.34 8.00
CA TYR A 71 -5.15 -12.31 9.02
C TYR A 71 -5.98 -11.07 8.63
N GLU A 72 -6.25 -10.24 9.62
CA GLU A 72 -6.98 -8.99 9.53
C GLU A 72 -6.18 -7.91 10.25
N TRP A 73 -6.10 -6.71 9.69
CA TRP A 73 -5.41 -5.60 10.35
C TRP A 73 -6.20 -5.06 11.53
N PHE A 74 -7.52 -4.99 11.38
CA PHE A 74 -8.49 -4.63 12.40
C PHE A 74 -9.85 -5.20 11.97
N GLN A 75 -10.78 -5.37 12.90
CA GLN A 75 -12.15 -5.81 12.58
C GLN A 75 -13.06 -4.60 12.41
N PHE A 76 -14.16 -4.76 11.66
CA PHE A 76 -15.14 -3.71 11.43
C PHE A 76 -16.57 -4.26 11.37
N ASN A 77 -17.55 -3.43 11.74
CA ASN A 77 -18.97 -3.76 11.56
C ASN A 77 -19.37 -3.73 10.06
N LYS A 78 -20.55 -4.25 9.72
CA LYS A 78 -21.01 -4.34 8.32
C LYS A 78 -21.12 -2.98 7.63
N GLU A 79 -21.36 -1.94 8.41
CA GLU A 79 -21.49 -0.55 7.95
C GLU A 79 -20.12 0.15 7.82
N PHE A 80 -19.02 -0.50 8.21
CA PHE A 80 -17.65 0.03 8.22
C PHE A 80 -17.45 1.29 9.09
N THR A 81 -18.38 1.58 10.01
CA THR A 81 -18.34 2.77 10.87
C THR A 81 -17.70 2.53 12.23
N GLU A 82 -17.56 1.28 12.65
CA GLU A 82 -16.97 0.90 13.94
C GLU A 82 -15.80 -0.04 13.71
N TYR A 83 -14.68 0.20 14.41
CA TYR A 83 -13.45 -0.57 14.28
C TYR A 83 -13.04 -1.14 15.63
N GLU A 84 -12.77 -2.44 15.65
CA GLU A 84 -12.22 -3.13 16.81
C GLU A 84 -10.72 -3.38 16.59
N ASN A 85 -9.93 -3.21 17.66
CA ASN A 85 -8.47 -3.37 17.65
C ASN A 85 -7.70 -2.40 16.72
N PHE A 86 -8.32 -1.31 16.26
CA PHE A 86 -7.67 -0.34 15.39
C PHE A 86 -6.42 0.30 16.03
N ASP A 87 -6.47 0.68 17.29
CA ASP A 87 -5.30 1.28 17.97
C ASP A 87 -4.12 0.30 18.05
N LYS A 88 -4.40 -0.97 18.39
CA LYS A 88 -3.40 -2.06 18.39
C LYS A 88 -2.83 -2.33 17.00
N CYS A 89 -3.63 -2.16 15.95
CA CYS A 89 -3.15 -2.23 14.57
C CYS A 89 -2.12 -1.12 14.29
N LEU A 90 -2.40 0.11 14.71
CA LEU A 90 -1.49 1.24 14.51
C LEU A 90 -0.17 1.03 15.27
N GLU A 91 -0.25 0.58 16.53
CA GLU A 91 0.92 0.21 17.34
C GLU A 91 1.77 -0.87 16.65
N TYR A 92 1.14 -1.93 16.16
CA TYR A 92 1.86 -3.02 15.49
C TYR A 92 2.54 -2.58 14.18
N ILE A 93 1.88 -1.74 13.37
CA ILE A 93 2.49 -1.20 12.15
C ILE A 93 3.66 -0.27 12.51
N GLU A 94 3.53 0.56 13.54
CA GLU A 94 4.63 1.39 14.05
C GLU A 94 5.84 0.53 14.46
N GLU A 95 5.62 -0.52 15.25
CA GLU A 95 6.66 -1.47 15.65
C GLU A 95 7.34 -2.12 14.43
N CYS A 96 6.56 -2.53 13.42
CA CYS A 96 7.10 -3.07 12.18
C CYS A 96 7.99 -2.06 11.46
N MET A 97 7.54 -0.80 11.38
CA MET A 97 8.29 0.28 10.74
C MET A 97 9.59 0.62 11.48
N ILE A 98 9.59 0.59 12.81
CA ILE A 98 10.77 0.81 13.64
C ILE A 98 11.76 -0.36 13.50
N LYS A 99 11.27 -1.60 13.58
CA LYS A 99 12.10 -2.80 13.62
C LYS A 99 12.72 -3.18 12.27
N HIS A 100 11.97 -2.96 11.18
CA HIS A 100 12.35 -3.46 9.85
C HIS A 100 12.64 -2.35 8.83
N GLY A 101 12.49 -1.09 9.25
CA GLY A 101 12.79 0.09 8.46
C GLY A 101 14.30 0.41 8.38
N PRO A 102 14.65 1.59 7.87
CA PRO A 102 13.74 2.66 7.44
C PRO A 102 12.97 2.29 6.16
N PHE A 103 11.67 2.55 6.17
CA PHE A 103 10.81 2.45 4.98
C PHE A 103 10.68 3.83 4.32
N ASP A 104 10.65 3.86 2.98
CA ASP A 104 10.33 5.07 2.23
C ASP A 104 8.81 5.25 2.07
N GLY A 105 8.05 4.15 2.12
CA GLY A 105 6.62 4.21 1.88
C GLY A 105 5.85 2.97 2.28
N LEU A 106 4.55 3.02 1.98
CA LEU A 106 3.62 1.92 2.19
C LEU A 106 3.03 1.45 0.87
N LEU A 107 2.95 0.13 0.71
CA LEU A 107 2.20 -0.51 -0.37
C LEU A 107 1.02 -1.23 0.25
N GLY A 108 -0.21 -0.90 -0.14
CA GLY A 108 -1.40 -1.53 0.40
C GLY A 108 -2.29 -2.14 -0.66
N PHE A 109 -2.93 -3.27 -0.34
CA PHE A 109 -4.07 -3.80 -1.09
C PHE A 109 -5.33 -3.86 -0.22
N SER A 110 -6.49 -3.43 -0.74
CA SER A 110 -7.79 -3.53 -0.05
C SER A 110 -7.76 -2.91 1.36
N GLN A 111 -8.00 -3.67 2.44
CA GLN A 111 -7.85 -3.18 3.81
C GLN A 111 -6.47 -2.56 4.08
N GLY A 112 -5.38 -3.18 3.61
CA GLY A 112 -4.05 -2.62 3.69
C GLY A 112 -3.90 -1.31 2.87
N ALA A 113 -4.64 -1.16 1.77
CA ALA A 113 -4.68 0.08 0.99
C ALA A 113 -5.45 1.21 1.70
N ILE A 114 -6.56 0.86 2.38
CA ILE A 114 -7.34 1.78 3.22
C ILE A 114 -6.46 2.32 4.36
N LEU A 115 -5.71 1.43 5.03
CA LEU A 115 -4.70 1.83 6.01
C LEU A 115 -3.65 2.74 5.38
N SER A 116 -2.93 2.28 4.36
CA SER A 116 -1.85 3.04 3.72
C SER A 116 -2.28 4.43 3.27
N GLY A 117 -3.51 4.60 2.78
CA GLY A 117 -4.04 5.91 2.39
C GLY A 117 -4.32 6.86 3.55
N ALA A 118 -4.60 6.34 4.74
CA ALA A 118 -4.91 7.16 5.93
C ALA A 118 -3.69 7.47 6.80
N LEU A 119 -2.74 6.53 6.87
CA LEU A 119 -1.63 6.58 7.81
C LEU A 119 -0.77 7.85 7.70
N PRO A 120 -0.50 8.45 6.53
CA PRO A 120 0.23 9.72 6.46
C PRO A 120 -0.49 10.87 7.20
N GLY A 121 -1.82 10.95 7.09
CA GLY A 121 -2.59 11.97 7.79
C GLY A 121 -2.66 11.71 9.29
N LEU A 122 -2.84 10.45 9.69
CA LEU A 122 -2.80 10.05 11.11
C LEU A 122 -1.42 10.33 11.74
N GLN A 123 -0.34 10.07 11.02
CA GLN A 123 1.03 10.38 11.45
C GLN A 123 1.24 11.90 11.58
N ALA A 124 0.75 12.69 10.62
CA ALA A 124 0.84 14.15 10.67
C ALA A 124 0.02 14.79 11.81
N LYS A 125 -1.00 14.10 12.31
CA LYS A 125 -1.82 14.51 13.47
C LYS A 125 -1.39 13.87 14.79
N GLU A 126 -0.26 13.16 14.78
CA GLU A 126 0.28 12.47 15.96
C GLU A 126 -0.69 11.46 16.59
N VAL A 127 -1.56 10.86 15.78
CA VAL A 127 -2.56 9.87 16.22
C VAL A 127 -1.98 8.45 16.22
N GLY A 128 -1.04 8.16 15.33
CA GLY A 128 -0.33 6.89 15.26
C GLY A 128 0.92 7.00 14.40
N LEU A 129 1.84 6.05 14.55
CA LEU A 129 3.14 6.04 13.86
C LEU A 129 4.03 7.27 14.17
N THR A 130 3.87 7.86 15.35
CA THR A 130 4.62 9.05 15.81
C THR A 130 6.11 8.78 16.00
N ASN A 131 6.48 7.56 16.36
CA ASN A 131 7.87 7.16 16.57
C ASN A 131 8.51 6.54 15.31
N ALA A 132 7.70 6.19 14.31
CA ALA A 132 8.18 5.65 13.05
C ALA A 132 8.70 6.76 12.11
N SER A 133 9.59 6.36 11.20
CA SER A 133 10.03 7.24 10.10
C SER A 133 8.84 7.76 9.29
N LYS A 134 8.95 9.01 8.83
CA LYS A 134 7.93 9.65 7.99
C LYS A 134 7.63 8.81 6.74
N ILE A 135 6.35 8.61 6.45
CA ILE A 135 5.89 8.00 5.20
C ILE A 135 6.10 8.99 4.06
N LYS A 136 6.91 8.63 3.04
CA LYS A 136 7.27 9.52 1.93
C LYS A 136 6.54 9.18 0.64
N TYR A 137 6.15 7.92 0.43
CA TYR A 137 5.47 7.48 -0.78
C TYR A 137 4.37 6.45 -0.50
N LEU A 138 3.36 6.41 -1.38
CA LEU A 138 2.28 5.42 -1.31
C LEU A 138 2.09 4.67 -2.63
N ILE A 139 1.85 3.37 -2.52
CA ILE A 139 1.34 2.52 -3.60
C ILE A 139 0.01 1.91 -3.12
N ILE A 140 -1.10 2.41 -3.65
CA ILE A 140 -2.46 2.08 -3.20
C ILE A 140 -3.14 1.22 -4.26
N ILE A 141 -3.54 0.00 -3.91
CA ILE A 141 -4.22 -0.92 -4.83
C ILE A 141 -5.62 -1.24 -4.29
N GLY A 142 -6.67 -0.76 -4.96
CA GLY A 142 -8.05 -0.96 -4.49
C GLY A 142 -8.32 -0.35 -3.12
N GLY A 143 -7.82 0.86 -2.87
CA GLY A 143 -8.01 1.60 -1.61
C GLY A 143 -9.34 2.35 -1.53
N ALA A 144 -9.65 2.84 -0.33
CA ALA A 144 -10.82 3.65 -0.02
C ALA A 144 -10.55 4.51 1.22
N LYS A 145 -11.37 5.55 1.47
CA LYS A 145 -11.36 6.28 2.74
C LYS A 145 -11.94 5.45 3.87
N PHE A 146 -11.45 5.69 5.09
CA PHE A 146 -12.14 5.25 6.30
C PHE A 146 -13.53 5.89 6.40
N GLN A 147 -14.53 5.11 6.83
CA GLN A 147 -15.92 5.54 6.98
C GLN A 147 -16.25 5.99 8.41
N ASN A 148 -15.48 5.55 9.41
CA ASN A 148 -15.59 6.08 10.77
C ASN A 148 -15.25 7.58 10.76
N LYS A 149 -16.19 8.41 11.20
CA LYS A 149 -16.07 9.88 11.13
C LYS A 149 -14.84 10.41 11.87
N SER A 150 -14.55 9.88 13.06
CA SER A 150 -13.40 10.34 13.86
C SER A 150 -12.07 9.99 13.21
N VAL A 151 -11.95 8.75 12.68
CA VAL A 151 -10.74 8.34 11.95
C VAL A 151 -10.59 9.15 10.66
N ALA A 152 -11.67 9.33 9.91
CA ALA A 152 -11.65 10.08 8.66
C ALA A 152 -11.27 11.56 8.86
N GLU A 153 -11.81 12.22 9.89
CA GLU A 153 -11.47 13.61 10.21
C GLU A 153 -9.97 13.75 10.55
N LYS A 154 -9.43 12.83 11.34
CA LYS A 154 -8.00 12.83 11.68
C LYS A 154 -7.12 12.52 10.47
N ALA A 155 -7.50 11.53 9.65
CA ALA A 155 -6.70 11.08 8.53
C ALA A 155 -6.74 12.04 7.32
N TYR A 156 -7.84 12.76 7.10
CA TYR A 156 -8.09 13.49 5.86
C TYR A 156 -8.43 14.98 6.04
N SER A 157 -8.31 15.53 7.25
CA SER A 157 -8.49 16.98 7.51
C SER A 157 -7.44 17.87 6.83
N SER A 158 -6.37 17.29 6.30
CA SER A 158 -5.36 17.98 5.50
C SER A 158 -5.02 17.11 4.29
N ALA A 159 -4.63 17.75 3.20
CA ALA A 159 -4.25 17.03 1.99
C ALA A 159 -3.02 16.13 2.25
N ILE A 160 -3.07 14.91 1.74
CA ILE A 160 -1.98 13.94 1.74
C ILE A 160 -0.98 14.40 0.68
N THR A 161 0.17 14.91 1.14
CA THR A 161 1.19 15.54 0.30
C THR A 161 2.29 14.60 -0.16
N CYS A 162 2.39 13.39 0.43
CA CYS A 162 3.35 12.40 -0.03
C CYS A 162 2.95 11.88 -1.43
N PRO A 163 3.88 11.82 -2.41
CA PRO A 163 3.56 11.31 -3.74
C PRO A 163 2.96 9.90 -3.68
N SER A 164 1.93 9.67 -4.48
CA SER A 164 1.17 8.41 -4.45
C SER A 164 0.81 7.92 -5.83
N VAL A 165 0.78 6.60 -6.00
CA VAL A 165 0.20 5.93 -7.16
C VAL A 165 -0.97 5.06 -6.73
N HIS A 166 -2.09 5.17 -7.43
CA HIS A 166 -3.35 4.52 -7.12
C HIS A 166 -3.82 3.65 -8.28
N PHE A 167 -4.07 2.37 -8.00
CA PHE A 167 -4.63 1.44 -8.96
C PHE A 167 -6.14 1.33 -8.75
N LEU A 168 -6.90 1.72 -9.78
CA LEU A 168 -8.36 1.68 -9.78
C LEU A 168 -8.88 0.64 -10.78
N GLY A 169 -9.59 -0.36 -10.27
CA GLY A 169 -10.25 -1.35 -11.10
C GLY A 169 -11.58 -0.84 -11.65
N GLU A 170 -11.77 -0.92 -12.96
CA GLU A 170 -13.00 -0.49 -13.63
C GLU A 170 -14.24 -1.28 -13.19
N LYS A 171 -14.05 -2.50 -12.68
CA LYS A 171 -15.11 -3.36 -12.14
C LYS A 171 -15.00 -3.55 -10.63
N ASP A 172 -14.16 -2.77 -9.96
CA ASP A 172 -13.95 -2.87 -8.52
C ASP A 172 -15.14 -2.22 -7.80
N TYR A 173 -15.76 -2.96 -6.87
CA TYR A 173 -16.86 -2.45 -6.06
C TYR A 173 -16.42 -1.31 -5.13
N LEU A 174 -15.11 -1.19 -4.84
CA LEU A 174 -14.53 -0.07 -4.10
C LEU A 174 -14.15 1.12 -4.96
N LYS A 175 -14.23 1.04 -6.31
CA LYS A 175 -13.73 2.10 -7.21
C LYS A 175 -14.21 3.50 -6.83
N LYS A 176 -15.51 3.65 -6.54
CA LYS A 176 -16.08 4.95 -6.15
C LYS A 176 -15.42 5.53 -4.89
N TYR A 177 -15.16 4.70 -3.88
CA TYR A 177 -14.51 5.10 -2.64
C TYR A 177 -13.00 5.33 -2.82
N GLY A 178 -12.38 4.63 -3.77
CA GLY A 178 -11.01 4.91 -4.21
C GLY A 178 -10.89 6.28 -4.88
N ILE A 179 -11.87 6.68 -5.68
CA ILE A 179 -11.93 8.03 -6.26
C ILE A 179 -12.08 9.09 -5.16
N GLU A 180 -12.94 8.86 -4.16
CA GLU A 180 -13.06 9.75 -3.00
C GLU A 180 -11.73 9.89 -2.23
N LEU A 181 -10.91 8.83 -2.16
CA LEU A 181 -9.57 8.90 -1.55
C LEU A 181 -8.61 9.78 -2.37
N LEU A 182 -8.70 9.75 -3.71
CA LEU A 182 -7.86 10.60 -4.57
C LEU A 182 -8.04 12.08 -4.28
N GLU A 183 -9.25 12.52 -3.95
CA GLU A 183 -9.55 13.93 -3.61
C GLU A 183 -8.79 14.42 -2.37
N SER A 184 -8.32 13.50 -1.52
CA SER A 184 -7.48 13.82 -0.37
C SER A 184 -5.98 13.81 -0.70
N CYS A 185 -5.57 13.41 -1.90
CA CYS A 185 -4.16 13.33 -2.30
C CYS A 185 -3.77 14.50 -3.21
N VAL A 186 -2.58 15.06 -3.01
CA VAL A 186 -2.02 16.06 -3.93
C VAL A 186 -1.39 15.35 -5.13
N ASP A 187 -1.85 15.71 -6.33
CA ASP A 187 -1.35 15.22 -7.62
C ASP A 187 -1.09 13.69 -7.70
N PRO A 188 -2.07 12.83 -7.34
CA PRO A 188 -1.87 11.38 -7.37
C PRO A 188 -1.70 10.87 -8.81
N VAL A 189 -0.78 9.93 -9.00
CA VAL A 189 -0.71 9.14 -10.24
C VAL A 189 -1.83 8.09 -10.19
N VAL A 190 -2.63 7.97 -11.25
CA VAL A 190 -3.75 7.02 -11.30
C VAL A 190 -3.55 6.04 -12.45
N ILE A 191 -3.57 4.75 -12.13
CA ILE A 191 -3.46 3.65 -13.10
C ILE A 191 -4.78 2.88 -13.10
N HIS A 192 -5.49 2.93 -14.22
CA HIS A 192 -6.75 2.20 -14.40
C HIS A 192 -6.51 0.79 -14.92
N HIS A 193 -7.34 -0.18 -14.53
CA HIS A 193 -7.30 -1.54 -15.06
C HIS A 193 -8.69 -2.16 -15.24
N PRO A 194 -8.91 -3.07 -16.20
CA PRO A 194 -10.25 -3.55 -16.57
C PRO A 194 -10.87 -4.58 -15.59
N LYS A 195 -10.14 -4.95 -14.54
CA LYS A 195 -10.51 -6.00 -13.59
C LYS A 195 -11.29 -5.45 -12.38
N GLY A 196 -11.85 -6.37 -11.60
CA GLY A 196 -12.48 -6.05 -10.31
C GLY A 196 -11.46 -5.89 -9.19
N HIS A 197 -11.87 -6.20 -7.97
CA HIS A 197 -11.06 -6.04 -6.76
C HIS A 197 -9.91 -7.05 -6.69
N THR A 198 -8.76 -6.73 -7.27
CA THR A 198 -7.61 -7.63 -7.37
C THR A 198 -6.31 -6.85 -7.61
N ILE A 199 -5.17 -7.45 -7.27
CA ILE A 199 -3.87 -6.98 -7.76
C ILE A 199 -3.89 -7.00 -9.31
N PRO A 200 -3.65 -5.89 -10.00
CA PRO A 200 -3.77 -5.83 -11.45
C PRO A 200 -2.50 -6.34 -12.15
N ARG A 201 -2.66 -6.72 -13.42
CA ARG A 201 -1.56 -6.75 -14.39
C ARG A 201 -1.51 -5.38 -15.08
N PHE A 202 -0.32 -4.94 -15.45
CA PHE A 202 -0.15 -3.71 -16.20
C PHE A 202 -0.55 -3.89 -17.67
N ASP A 203 -1.20 -2.88 -18.25
CA ASP A 203 -1.10 -2.61 -19.68
C ASP A 203 0.15 -1.73 -19.96
N GLU A 204 0.39 -1.40 -21.22
CA GLU A 204 1.57 -0.62 -21.62
C GLU A 204 1.63 0.75 -20.92
N LYS A 205 0.51 1.48 -20.90
CA LYS A 205 0.42 2.82 -20.28
C LYS A 205 0.56 2.78 -18.77
N GLY A 206 -0.05 1.80 -18.11
CA GLY A 206 0.07 1.60 -16.67
C GLY A 206 1.49 1.22 -16.28
N LEU A 207 2.16 0.38 -17.08
CA LEU A 207 3.56 0.02 -16.85
C LEU A 207 4.48 1.25 -16.97
N GLU A 208 4.33 2.04 -18.03
CA GLU A 208 5.07 3.29 -18.22
C GLU A 208 4.87 4.26 -17.04
N SER A 209 3.61 4.45 -16.61
CA SER A 209 3.27 5.32 -15.49
C SER A 209 3.92 4.86 -14.18
N MET A 210 3.89 3.54 -13.90
CA MET A 210 4.51 2.98 -12.71
C MET A 210 6.04 3.10 -12.74
N LEU A 211 6.67 2.84 -13.89
CA LEU A 211 8.12 2.98 -14.05
C LEU A 211 8.56 4.43 -13.86
N SER A 212 7.84 5.40 -14.46
CA SER A 212 8.11 6.83 -14.26
C SER A 212 7.95 7.24 -12.79
N PHE A 213 6.95 6.70 -12.08
CA PHE A 213 6.78 6.94 -10.64
C PHE A 213 7.97 6.39 -9.84
N ILE A 214 8.42 5.17 -10.14
CA ILE A 214 9.60 4.55 -9.48
C ILE A 214 10.87 5.34 -9.76
N GLU A 215 11.10 5.77 -10.99
CA GLU A 215 12.29 6.53 -11.38
C GLU A 215 12.37 7.88 -10.64
N LYS A 216 11.23 8.57 -10.48
CA LYS A 216 11.15 9.80 -9.66
C LYS A 216 11.53 9.52 -8.20
N MET A 217 10.98 8.46 -7.61
CA MET A 217 11.33 8.05 -6.24
C MET A 217 12.83 7.75 -6.12
N GLN A 218 13.38 6.95 -7.03
CA GLN A 218 14.80 6.58 -7.07
C GLN A 218 15.69 7.82 -7.20
N ALA A 219 15.33 8.77 -8.06
CA ALA A 219 16.06 10.02 -8.21
C ALA A 219 16.04 10.87 -6.94
N GLU A 220 14.99 10.81 -6.12
CA GLU A 220 14.91 11.56 -4.86
C GLU A 220 15.66 10.88 -3.71
N ILE A 221 15.52 9.57 -3.55
CA ILE A 221 16.14 8.86 -2.42
C ILE A 221 17.67 8.69 -2.57
N ASN A 222 18.21 8.80 -3.79
CA ASN A 222 19.65 8.71 -4.07
C ASN A 222 20.33 10.10 -4.17
N LYS A 223 19.63 11.20 -3.85
CA LYS A 223 20.23 12.55 -3.78
C LYS A 223 21.13 12.76 -2.56
N TRP A 224 21.20 11.79 -1.65
CA TRP A 224 21.94 11.79 -0.38
C TRP A 224 22.58 10.42 -0.18
#